data_AF-A0A3D2IE54-F1
#
_entry.id   AF-A0A3D2IE54-F1
#
_cell.length_a   1.000
_cell.length_b   1.000
_cell.length_c   1.000
_cell.angle_alpha   90.00
_cell.angle_beta   90.00
_cell.angle_gamma   90.00
#
_symmetry.space_group_name_H-M   'P 1'
#
loop_
_entity.id
_entity.type
_entity.pdbx_description
1 polymer ?
#
loop_
_entity_poly.entity_id
_entity_poly.type
_entity_poly.pdbx_seq_one_letter_code
_entity_poly.pdbx_strand_id
1 'polypeptide(L)'
;MFFSKIDTKNNCKSIFADDKVFSDYEDTMKYTWTYQDDLPPDVKFVKLFCGGEDYVKLLPKHDAEEYKMLENKIKNTLKSYSVCGYDPRKFCLDELIEKTFIEDFFNLKNKAMELAVKNYQEPKNYAQLEKIERMVHSISKRSLNLDLTNVYTAANDNRIRKIIKRYSSSPAFIQYNTFGTVTGRLSTTPSSFPLLTLNKEYRTMIKPNNGVFIEFDYNAFELRVLTALLGREQPKGDIHDWNIKNIFKDGTERSEAKKRIFAWLYNPNSDDALLSREYDRDGLLKKYFSDGKITTDF
;
A
#
# COMPACT_ATOMS: atom_id res chain seq x y z
N MET A 1 4.80 23.20 12.54
CA MET A 1 3.38 22.97 12.88
C MET A 1 2.89 21.68 12.23
N PHE A 2 2.11 20.90 12.97
CA PHE A 2 1.35 19.76 12.46
C PHE A 2 0.00 20.26 11.94
N PHE A 3 -0.43 19.75 10.80
CA PHE A 3 -1.69 20.16 10.20
C PHE A 3 -2.40 19.00 9.54
N SER A 4 -3.71 19.16 9.41
CA SER A 4 -4.58 18.21 8.73
C SER A 4 -5.52 18.97 7.79
N LYS A 5 -5.60 18.59 6.52
CA LYS A 5 -6.73 19.02 5.70
C LYS A 5 -8.01 18.44 6.29
N ILE A 6 -9.03 19.28 6.42
CA ILE A 6 -10.32 18.90 6.98
C ILE A 6 -11.05 17.96 6.02
N ASP A 7 -10.84 18.15 4.72
CA ASP A 7 -11.42 17.33 3.68
C ASP A 7 -10.41 17.02 2.56
N THR A 8 -10.62 15.91 1.88
CA THR A 8 -9.77 15.43 0.77
C THR A 8 -10.34 15.80 -0.61
N LYS A 9 -11.55 16.36 -0.67
CA LYS A 9 -12.16 16.85 -1.91
C LYS A 9 -11.43 18.11 -2.41
N ASN A 10 -11.19 18.19 -3.72
CA ASN A 10 -10.39 19.26 -4.33
C ASN A 10 -10.97 20.67 -4.15
N ASN A 11 -12.29 20.81 -4.00
CA ASN A 11 -12.96 22.08 -3.77
C ASN A 11 -12.92 22.53 -2.30
N CYS A 12 -12.50 21.66 -1.38
CA CYS A 12 -12.44 21.94 0.05
C CYS A 12 -11.01 22.30 0.45
N LYS A 13 -10.82 23.55 0.87
CA LYS A 13 -9.50 24.13 1.16
C LYS A 13 -9.17 24.23 2.65
N SER A 14 -10.15 23.97 3.51
CA SER A 14 -10.01 24.18 4.95
C SER A 14 -8.95 23.25 5.54
N ILE A 15 -7.99 23.86 6.23
CA ILE A 15 -6.86 23.21 6.88
C ILE A 15 -6.96 23.47 8.38
N PHE A 16 -6.79 22.44 9.19
CA PHE A 16 -6.78 22.56 10.64
C PHE A 16 -5.35 22.46 11.18
N ALA A 17 -4.94 23.47 11.95
CA ALA A 17 -3.66 23.52 12.65
C ALA A 17 -3.74 24.49 13.85
N ASP A 18 -2.95 24.30 14.90
CA ASP A 18 -2.90 25.19 16.09
C ASP A 18 -4.27 25.70 16.57
N ASP A 19 -5.21 24.76 16.79
CA ASP A 19 -6.58 25.02 17.25
C ASP A 19 -7.40 25.96 16.34
N LYS A 20 -7.00 26.11 15.07
CA LYS A 20 -7.60 27.05 14.11
C LYS A 20 -7.82 26.41 12.75
N VAL A 21 -8.76 27.00 12.01
CA VAL A 21 -9.04 26.66 10.61
C VAL A 21 -8.45 27.75 9.72
N PHE A 22 -7.62 27.33 8.77
CA PHE A 22 -6.98 28.16 7.75
C PHE A 22 -7.61 27.87 6.38
N SER A 23 -7.63 28.88 5.52
CA SER A 23 -8.10 28.77 4.13
C SER A 23 -6.99 28.43 3.13
N ASP A 24 -5.73 28.51 3.55
CA ASP A 24 -4.54 28.20 2.76
C ASP A 24 -3.39 27.71 3.68
N TYR A 25 -2.34 27.18 3.07
CA TYR A 25 -1.15 26.71 3.79
C TYR A 25 -0.29 27.86 4.30
N GLU A 26 0.28 27.70 5.49
CA GLU A 26 1.30 28.59 6.04
C GLU A 26 2.70 27.95 5.98
N ASP A 27 3.76 28.75 5.85
CA ASP A 27 5.14 28.25 5.79
C ASP A 27 5.56 27.43 7.03
N THR A 28 4.89 27.65 8.16
CA THR A 28 5.09 26.97 9.45
C THR A 28 4.55 25.53 9.43
N MET A 29 3.67 25.18 8.47
CA MET A 29 3.05 23.87 8.32
C MET A 29 4.04 22.90 7.66
N LYS A 30 4.59 21.97 8.45
CA LYS A 30 5.68 21.07 8.00
C LYS A 30 5.34 19.59 8.04
N TYR A 31 4.30 19.20 8.78
CA TYR A 31 3.95 17.80 8.98
C TYR A 31 2.46 17.58 8.80
N THR A 32 2.10 16.60 7.99
CA THR A 32 0.73 16.11 7.83
C THR A 32 0.73 14.59 7.79
N TRP A 33 -0.43 13.95 7.83
CA TRP A 33 -0.49 12.50 7.94
C TRP A 33 0.01 11.78 6.69
N THR A 34 -0.50 12.15 5.52
CA THR A 34 -0.25 11.47 4.24
C THR A 34 -0.30 12.47 3.10
N TYR A 35 0.15 12.05 1.92
CA TYR A 35 0.21 12.87 0.72
C TYR A 35 -1.17 13.29 0.19
N GLN A 36 -1.24 14.53 -0.30
CA GLN A 36 -2.36 15.11 -1.05
C GLN A 36 -1.80 15.97 -2.19
N ASP A 37 -2.55 16.10 -3.28
CA ASP A 37 -2.05 16.66 -4.54
C ASP A 37 -1.63 18.14 -4.47
N ASP A 38 -2.20 18.91 -3.54
CA ASP A 38 -1.98 20.36 -3.40
C ASP A 38 -1.05 20.72 -2.24
N LEU A 39 -0.32 19.76 -1.68
CA LEU A 39 0.61 20.03 -0.58
C LEU A 39 1.86 20.79 -1.05
N PRO A 40 2.39 21.71 -0.20
CA PRO A 40 3.70 22.31 -0.42
C PRO A 40 4.84 21.27 -0.50
N PRO A 41 5.94 21.54 -1.22
CA PRO A 41 7.00 20.57 -1.52
C PRO A 41 7.78 20.07 -0.27
N ASP A 42 7.87 20.88 0.78
CA ASP A 42 8.68 20.57 1.99
C ASP A 42 7.88 19.94 3.14
N VAL A 43 6.65 19.51 2.88
CA VAL A 43 5.80 18.86 3.89
C VAL A 43 6.17 17.39 4.04
N LYS A 44 6.41 16.95 5.27
CA LYS A 44 6.65 15.55 5.62
C LYS A 44 5.37 14.80 6.00
N PHE A 45 5.34 13.50 5.69
CA PHE A 45 4.21 12.59 5.90
C PHE A 45 4.46 11.72 7.13
N VAL A 46 3.77 12.04 8.22
CA VAL A 46 3.96 11.41 9.53
C VAL A 46 3.63 9.93 9.53
N LYS A 47 2.67 9.49 8.71
CA LYS A 47 2.35 8.06 8.52
C LYS A 47 3.58 7.22 8.15
N LEU A 48 4.55 7.81 7.44
CA LEU A 48 5.77 7.10 7.03
C LEU A 48 6.75 6.90 8.19
N PHE A 49 6.72 7.75 9.22
CA PHE A 49 7.58 7.65 10.40
C PHE A 49 7.18 6.43 11.24
N CYS A 50 5.88 6.21 11.43
CA CYS A 50 5.34 5.14 12.25
C CYS A 50 4.95 3.89 11.46
N GLY A 51 5.48 3.68 10.25
CA GLY A 51 5.22 2.47 9.46
C GLY A 51 3.73 2.23 9.15
N GLY A 52 2.93 3.29 9.02
CA GLY A 52 1.50 3.19 8.73
C GLY A 52 0.59 2.84 9.90
N GLU A 53 1.08 2.92 11.14
CA GLU A 53 0.24 2.70 12.32
C GLU A 53 -0.97 3.65 12.39
N ASP A 54 -2.09 3.17 12.94
CA ASP A 54 -3.32 3.97 13.07
C ASP A 54 -3.23 4.97 14.24
N TYR A 55 -3.89 6.12 14.12
CA TYR A 55 -3.95 7.15 15.17
C TYR A 55 -4.32 6.58 16.55
N VAL A 56 -5.26 5.64 16.60
CA VAL A 56 -5.72 4.99 17.84
C VAL A 56 -4.57 4.31 18.58
N LYS A 57 -3.60 3.74 17.87
CA LYS A 57 -2.45 3.07 18.49
C LYS A 57 -1.38 4.05 18.95
N LEU A 58 -1.32 5.23 18.35
CA LEU A 58 -0.37 6.29 18.69
C LEU A 58 -0.83 7.09 19.91
N LEU A 59 -2.15 7.22 20.09
CA LEU A 59 -2.76 7.98 21.17
C LEU A 59 -2.77 7.22 22.51
N PRO A 60 -2.68 7.94 23.65
CA PRO A 60 -3.01 7.40 24.96
C PRO A 60 -4.42 6.80 24.99
N LYS A 61 -4.66 5.82 25.87
CA LYS A 61 -5.93 5.06 25.91
C LYS A 61 -7.18 5.95 25.92
N HIS A 62 -7.21 6.96 26.80
CA HIS A 62 -8.35 7.88 26.92
C HIS A 62 -8.60 8.62 25.61
N ASP A 63 -7.56 9.25 25.06
CA ASP A 63 -7.62 9.99 23.80
C ASP A 63 -7.98 9.10 22.60
N ALA A 64 -7.55 7.85 22.61
CA ALA A 64 -7.87 6.88 21.57
C ALA A 64 -9.35 6.46 21.60
N GLU A 65 -9.94 6.35 22.79
CA GLU A 65 -11.38 6.10 23.00
C GLU A 65 -12.20 7.30 22.54
N GLU A 66 -11.78 8.51 22.91
CA GLU A 66 -12.40 9.76 22.47
C GLU A 66 -12.31 9.91 20.95
N TYR A 67 -11.13 9.72 20.36
CA TYR A 67 -10.92 9.77 18.91
C TYR A 67 -11.88 8.84 18.16
N LYS A 68 -12.06 7.60 18.63
CA LYS A 68 -13.02 6.65 18.04
C LYS A 68 -14.47 7.11 18.17
N MET A 69 -14.83 7.69 19.32
CA MET A 69 -16.17 8.22 19.54
C MET A 69 -16.44 9.37 18.55
N LEU A 70 -15.52 10.31 18.42
CA LEU A 70 -15.62 11.43 17.47
C LEU A 70 -15.65 10.89 16.02
N GLU A 71 -14.77 9.96 15.65
CA GLU A 71 -14.76 9.38 14.30
C GLU A 71 -16.11 8.74 13.95
N ASN A 72 -16.70 7.98 14.88
CA ASN A 72 -18.01 7.36 14.70
C ASN A 72 -19.13 8.39 14.60
N LYS A 73 -19.09 9.46 15.38
CA LYS A 73 -20.09 10.53 15.29
C LYS A 73 -19.96 11.32 13.98
N ILE A 74 -18.74 11.60 13.45
CA ILE A 74 -18.56 12.13 12.06
C ILE A 74 -19.25 11.19 11.07
N LYS A 75 -18.94 9.88 11.12
CA LYS A 75 -19.48 8.88 10.18
C LYS A 75 -21.00 8.81 10.24
N ASN A 76 -21.59 8.83 11.44
CA ASN A 76 -23.02 8.77 11.64
C ASN A 76 -23.73 10.04 11.14
N THR A 77 -23.16 11.22 11.37
CA THR A 77 -23.66 12.49 10.84
C THR A 77 -23.66 12.49 9.30
N LEU A 78 -22.57 12.07 8.65
CA LEU A 78 -22.53 11.96 7.20
C LEU A 78 -23.56 10.96 6.65
N LYS A 79 -23.79 9.86 7.39
CA LYS A 79 -24.82 8.87 7.04
C LYS A 79 -26.23 9.43 7.17
N SER A 80 -26.53 10.24 8.19
CA SER A 80 -27.87 10.84 8.35
C SER A 80 -28.21 11.79 7.20
N TYR A 81 -27.25 12.58 6.70
CA TYR A 81 -27.46 13.39 5.50
C TYR A 81 -27.88 12.53 4.29
N SER A 82 -27.21 11.38 4.11
CA SER A 82 -27.50 10.45 3.01
C SER A 82 -28.91 9.87 3.11
N VAL A 83 -29.39 9.58 4.33
CA VAL A 83 -30.76 9.10 4.59
C VAL A 83 -31.81 10.17 4.26
N CYS A 84 -31.49 11.44 4.51
CA CYS A 84 -32.36 12.57 4.18
C CYS A 84 -32.34 12.97 2.69
N GLY A 85 -31.67 12.20 1.83
CA GLY A 85 -31.58 12.47 0.39
C GLY A 85 -30.52 13.50 0.00
N TYR A 86 -29.70 13.97 0.94
CA TYR A 86 -28.56 14.84 0.67
C TYR A 86 -27.32 14.00 0.37
N ASP A 87 -26.56 14.39 -0.65
CA ASP A 87 -25.27 13.76 -0.95
C ASP A 87 -24.14 14.50 -0.21
N PRO A 88 -23.59 13.96 0.90
CA PRO A 88 -22.53 14.63 1.66
C PRO A 88 -21.23 14.80 0.87
N ARG A 89 -21.09 14.14 -0.29
CA ARG A 89 -19.92 14.31 -1.17
C ARG A 89 -19.92 15.67 -1.87
N LYS A 90 -21.04 16.40 -1.87
CA LYS A 90 -21.18 17.70 -2.54
C LYS A 90 -20.79 18.92 -1.67
N PHE A 91 -20.68 18.73 -0.36
CA PHE A 91 -20.40 19.79 0.62
C PHE A 91 -19.09 19.52 1.33
N CYS A 92 -18.38 20.53 1.83
CA CYS A 92 -17.16 20.31 2.61
C CYS A 92 -17.49 19.82 4.02
N LEU A 93 -16.60 19.02 4.63
CA LEU A 93 -16.88 18.41 5.94
C LEU A 93 -17.19 19.46 7.02
N ASP A 94 -16.53 20.61 6.96
CA ASP A 94 -16.74 21.77 7.83
C ASP A 94 -18.02 22.55 7.60
N GLU A 95 -18.72 22.30 6.50
CA GLU A 95 -20.08 22.79 6.27
C GLU A 95 -21.15 21.86 6.85
N LEU A 96 -20.80 20.58 7.03
CA LEU A 96 -21.72 19.52 7.45
C LEU A 96 -21.66 19.21 8.95
N ILE A 97 -20.62 19.69 9.62
CA ILE A 97 -20.27 19.28 10.97
C ILE A 97 -20.03 20.51 11.84
N GLU A 98 -20.46 20.45 13.09
CA GLU A 98 -20.25 21.51 14.07
C GLU A 98 -18.76 21.79 14.29
N LYS A 99 -18.40 23.07 14.38
CA LYS A 99 -17.01 23.52 14.49
C LYS A 99 -16.27 22.92 15.69
N THR A 100 -16.92 22.84 16.85
CA THR A 100 -16.36 22.24 18.08
C THR A 100 -15.90 20.80 17.84
N PHE A 101 -16.69 20.04 17.08
CA PHE A 101 -16.38 18.66 16.78
C PHE A 101 -15.19 18.49 15.83
N ILE A 102 -15.03 19.44 14.90
CA ILE A 102 -13.87 19.50 14.01
C ILE A 102 -12.63 19.80 14.84
N GLU A 103 -12.70 20.82 15.69
CA GLU A 103 -11.60 21.20 16.58
C GLU A 103 -11.15 19.99 17.43
N ASP A 104 -12.07 19.36 18.17
CA ASP A 104 -11.77 18.20 19.02
C ASP A 104 -11.15 17.04 18.20
N PHE A 105 -11.74 16.69 17.06
CA PHE A 105 -11.29 15.56 16.24
C PHE A 105 -9.91 15.78 15.64
N PHE A 106 -9.68 16.96 15.05
CA PHE A 106 -8.40 17.26 14.41
C PHE A 106 -7.30 17.59 15.42
N ASN A 107 -7.63 18.06 16.61
CA ASN A 107 -6.68 18.14 17.73
C ASN A 107 -6.13 16.78 18.13
N LEU A 108 -6.98 15.77 18.25
CA LEU A 108 -6.53 14.40 18.52
C LEU A 108 -5.66 13.84 17.37
N LYS A 109 -5.96 14.16 16.11
CA LYS A 109 -5.10 13.78 14.98
C LYS A 109 -3.73 14.46 15.03
N ASN A 110 -3.69 15.75 15.31
CA ASN A 110 -2.44 16.50 15.42
C ASN A 110 -1.60 15.98 16.61
N LYS A 111 -2.22 15.72 17.76
CA LYS A 111 -1.59 15.08 18.93
C LYS A 111 -1.01 13.70 18.59
N ALA A 112 -1.74 12.87 17.85
CA ALA A 112 -1.25 11.58 17.41
C ALA A 112 -0.03 11.71 16.47
N MET A 113 -0.03 12.70 15.57
CA MET A 113 1.10 12.99 14.70
C MET A 113 2.33 13.48 15.47
N GLU A 114 2.14 14.33 16.46
CA GLU A 114 3.21 14.77 17.37
C GLU A 114 3.84 13.59 18.11
N LEU A 115 3.02 12.71 18.66
CA LEU A 115 3.49 11.49 19.33
C LEU A 115 4.23 10.57 18.37
N ALA A 116 3.78 10.45 17.12
CA ALA A 116 4.48 9.66 16.11
C ALA A 116 5.87 10.23 15.81
N VAL A 117 5.99 11.54 15.52
CA VAL A 117 7.30 12.16 15.24
C VAL A 117 8.21 12.13 16.47
N LYS A 118 7.66 12.22 17.69
CA LYS A 118 8.43 12.14 18.94
C LYS A 118 8.97 10.73 19.22
N ASN A 119 8.16 9.69 18.97
CA ASN A 119 8.48 8.31 19.37
C ASN A 119 9.15 7.49 18.26
N TYR A 120 9.01 7.88 17.00
CA TYR A 120 9.57 7.17 15.86
C TYR A 120 10.58 8.06 15.13
N GLN A 121 11.78 7.53 14.93
CA GLN A 121 12.79 8.20 14.11
C GLN A 121 12.39 8.18 12.64
N GLU A 122 12.72 9.25 11.92
CA GLU A 122 12.57 9.29 10.46
C GLU A 122 13.31 8.09 9.83
N PRO A 123 12.62 7.26 9.02
CA PRO A 123 13.24 6.08 8.45
C PRO A 123 14.31 6.46 7.41
N LYS A 124 15.42 5.73 7.36
CA LYS A 124 16.53 6.00 6.41
C LYS A 124 16.07 6.04 4.96
N ASN A 125 15.07 5.24 4.61
CA ASN A 125 14.48 5.16 3.27
C ASN A 125 13.25 6.07 3.09
N TYR A 126 13.05 7.09 3.93
CA TYR A 126 11.90 8.00 3.89
C TYR A 126 11.64 8.55 2.47
N ALA A 127 12.68 9.05 1.79
CA ALA A 127 12.55 9.59 0.43
C ALA A 127 12.02 8.56 -0.59
N GLN A 128 12.32 7.27 -0.40
CA GLN A 128 11.78 6.20 -1.25
C GLN A 128 10.32 5.91 -0.89
N LEU A 129 9.99 5.86 0.40
CA LEU A 129 8.60 5.67 0.87
C LEU A 129 7.70 6.81 0.39
N GLU A 130 8.19 8.05 0.41
CA GLU A 130 7.47 9.22 -0.09
C GLU A 130 7.14 9.10 -1.58
N LYS A 131 8.11 8.69 -2.41
CA LYS A 131 7.89 8.43 -3.84
C LYS A 131 6.85 7.35 -4.06
N ILE A 132 6.87 6.29 -3.25
CA ILE A 132 5.88 5.21 -3.31
C ILE A 132 4.49 5.75 -2.92
N GLU A 133 4.36 6.52 -1.84
CA GLU A 133 3.08 7.08 -1.39
C GLU A 133 2.46 7.99 -2.45
N ARG A 134 3.27 8.84 -3.11
CA ARG A 134 2.84 9.68 -4.24
C ARG A 134 2.40 8.83 -5.44
N MET A 135 3.16 7.79 -5.78
CA MET A 135 2.83 6.88 -6.87
C MET A 135 1.50 6.15 -6.62
N VAL A 136 1.32 5.55 -5.43
CA VAL A 136 0.08 4.82 -5.11
C VAL A 136 -1.12 5.77 -5.00
N HIS A 137 -0.92 7.00 -4.53
CA HIS A 137 -1.95 8.04 -4.58
C HIS A 137 -2.38 8.32 -6.02
N SER A 138 -1.42 8.55 -6.92
CA SER A 138 -1.70 8.81 -8.34
C SER A 138 -2.45 7.65 -9.01
N ILE A 139 -2.10 6.39 -8.68
CA ILE A 139 -2.82 5.22 -9.19
C ILE A 139 -4.27 5.18 -8.67
N SER A 140 -4.48 5.52 -7.40
CA SER A 140 -5.80 5.48 -6.76
C SER A 140 -6.84 6.41 -7.38
N LYS A 141 -6.40 7.45 -8.08
CA LYS A 141 -7.27 8.42 -8.77
C LYS A 141 -7.68 7.97 -10.17
N ARG A 142 -7.06 6.91 -10.73
CA ARG A 142 -7.32 6.45 -12.09
C ARG A 142 -8.32 5.30 -12.06
N SER A 143 -9.46 5.46 -12.74
CA SER A 143 -10.43 4.39 -12.89
C SER A 143 -9.94 3.33 -13.89
N LEU A 144 -10.30 2.08 -13.64
CA LEU A 144 -10.10 0.98 -14.58
C LEU A 144 -11.17 1.00 -15.67
N ASN A 145 -10.76 0.71 -16.90
CA ASN A 145 -11.67 0.39 -17.99
C ASN A 145 -12.01 -1.10 -17.91
N LEU A 146 -13.26 -1.39 -17.53
CA LEU A 146 -13.75 -2.74 -17.32
C LEU A 146 -14.83 -3.09 -18.35
N ASP A 147 -14.64 -4.23 -19.01
CA ASP A 147 -15.64 -4.90 -19.82
C ASP A 147 -16.04 -6.22 -19.14
N LEU A 148 -17.10 -6.13 -18.35
CA LEU A 148 -17.60 -7.22 -17.52
C LEU A 148 -18.31 -8.32 -18.34
N THR A 149 -18.64 -8.07 -19.60
CA THR A 149 -19.32 -9.06 -20.46
C THR A 149 -18.44 -10.29 -20.68
N ASN A 150 -17.12 -10.10 -20.80
CA ASN A 150 -16.12 -11.15 -21.02
C ASN A 150 -16.03 -12.19 -19.88
N VAL A 151 -16.55 -11.87 -18.70
CA VAL A 151 -16.50 -12.75 -17.53
C VAL A 151 -17.90 -13.09 -17.00
N TYR A 152 -18.95 -12.70 -17.73
CA TYR A 152 -20.33 -12.93 -17.32
C TYR A 152 -20.66 -14.44 -17.26
N THR A 153 -20.09 -15.24 -18.16
CA THR A 153 -20.24 -16.70 -18.16
C THR A 153 -19.59 -17.37 -16.93
N ALA A 154 -18.64 -16.70 -16.29
CA ALA A 154 -18.01 -17.14 -15.05
C ALA A 154 -18.74 -16.63 -13.78
N ALA A 155 -19.96 -16.07 -13.91
CA ALA A 155 -20.75 -15.59 -12.77
C ALA A 155 -21.17 -16.68 -11.76
N ASN A 156 -20.91 -17.95 -12.07
CA ASN A 156 -21.01 -19.05 -11.11
C ASN A 156 -19.93 -18.98 -10.02
N ASP A 157 -18.77 -18.37 -10.30
CA ASP A 157 -17.77 -18.04 -9.28
C ASP A 157 -18.27 -16.88 -8.40
N ASN A 158 -18.38 -17.15 -7.09
CA ASN A 158 -18.81 -16.17 -6.09
C ASN A 158 -17.95 -14.89 -6.07
N ARG A 159 -16.64 -14.98 -6.34
CA ARG A 159 -15.75 -13.82 -6.42
C ARG A 159 -16.09 -12.94 -7.62
N ILE A 160 -16.32 -13.55 -8.78
CA ILE A 160 -16.66 -12.82 -10.01
C ILE A 160 -18.05 -12.22 -9.91
N ARG A 161 -19.02 -12.94 -9.35
CA ARG A 161 -20.36 -12.39 -9.09
C ARG A 161 -20.29 -11.13 -8.22
N LYS A 162 -19.44 -11.12 -7.19
CA LYS A 162 -19.22 -9.93 -6.34
C LYS A 162 -18.59 -8.77 -7.11
N ILE A 163 -17.59 -9.04 -7.96
CA ILE A 163 -16.97 -8.03 -8.82
C ILE A 163 -18.01 -7.43 -9.77
N ILE A 164 -18.77 -8.27 -10.50
CA ILE A 164 -19.80 -7.81 -11.43
C ILE A 164 -20.84 -6.96 -10.70
N LYS A 165 -21.39 -7.45 -9.59
CA LYS A 165 -22.39 -6.73 -8.79
C LYS A 165 -21.89 -5.36 -8.31
N ARG A 166 -20.60 -5.28 -7.94
CA ARG A 166 -20.02 -4.05 -7.39
C ARG A 166 -19.69 -3.02 -8.46
N TYR A 167 -19.12 -3.47 -9.58
CA TYR A 167 -18.54 -2.58 -10.58
C TYR A 167 -19.39 -2.41 -11.85
N SER A 168 -20.57 -3.02 -11.92
CA SER A 168 -21.56 -2.74 -12.97
C SER A 168 -22.16 -1.33 -12.86
N SER A 169 -22.22 -0.78 -11.64
CA SER A 169 -22.85 0.51 -11.36
C SER A 169 -21.89 1.50 -10.69
N SER A 170 -20.61 1.18 -10.60
CA SER A 170 -19.63 2.02 -9.92
C SER A 170 -18.25 1.86 -10.56
N PRO A 171 -17.48 2.96 -10.66
CA PRO A 171 -16.12 2.90 -11.17
C PRO A 171 -15.23 2.02 -10.29
N ALA A 172 -14.32 1.29 -10.93
CA ALA A 172 -13.32 0.49 -10.25
C ALA A 172 -12.01 1.26 -10.11
N PHE A 173 -11.48 1.33 -8.89
CA PHE A 173 -10.20 1.96 -8.56
C PHE A 173 -9.30 0.96 -7.84
N ILE A 174 -7.98 1.14 -7.98
CA ILE A 174 -6.99 0.36 -7.27
C ILE A 174 -6.41 1.21 -6.15
N GLN A 175 -6.56 0.74 -4.92
CA GLN A 175 -6.00 1.39 -3.74
C GLN A 175 -4.98 0.44 -3.12
N TYR A 176 -3.71 0.81 -3.22
CA TYR A 176 -2.63 0.06 -2.59
C TYR A 176 -2.45 0.46 -1.12
N ASN A 177 -2.06 -0.50 -0.31
CA ASN A 177 -1.58 -0.31 1.05
C ASN A 177 -0.08 -0.58 1.11
N THR A 178 0.70 0.47 1.34
CA THR A 178 2.16 0.43 1.45
C THR A 178 2.65 -0.36 2.66
N PHE A 179 1.87 -0.40 3.74
CA PHE A 179 2.21 -1.06 5.00
C PHE A 179 1.34 -2.29 5.28
N GLY A 180 0.73 -2.85 4.23
CA GLY A 180 -0.20 -3.97 4.38
C GLY A 180 0.47 -5.34 4.48
N THR A 181 1.79 -5.44 4.33
CA THR A 181 2.55 -6.69 4.46
C THR A 181 3.84 -6.46 5.25
N VAL A 182 4.26 -7.47 6.00
CA VAL A 182 5.52 -7.42 6.78
C VAL A 182 6.76 -7.43 5.89
N THR A 183 6.65 -7.87 4.63
CA THR A 183 7.75 -7.93 3.66
C THR A 183 7.94 -6.64 2.87
N GLY A 184 7.11 -5.62 3.12
CA GLY A 184 7.13 -4.36 2.37
C GLY A 184 6.51 -4.44 0.96
N ARG A 185 5.93 -5.58 0.57
CA ARG A 185 5.15 -5.69 -0.67
C ARG A 185 3.87 -4.87 -0.55
N LEU A 186 3.50 -4.20 -1.64
CA LEU A 186 2.19 -3.57 -1.74
C LEU A 186 1.10 -4.63 -1.65
N SER A 187 0.04 -4.33 -0.90
CA SER A 187 -1.22 -5.07 -0.95
C SER A 187 -2.35 -4.14 -1.39
N THR A 188 -3.57 -4.65 -1.59
CA THR A 188 -4.75 -3.82 -1.88
C THR A 188 -5.59 -3.62 -0.62
N THR A 189 -6.23 -2.47 -0.48
CA THR A 189 -7.21 -2.24 0.59
C THR A 189 -8.49 -3.08 0.37
N PRO A 190 -9.29 -3.39 1.41
CA PRO A 190 -10.52 -4.19 1.26
C PRO A 190 -11.56 -3.59 0.30
N SER A 191 -11.60 -2.26 0.19
CA SER A 191 -12.49 -1.53 -0.71
C SER A 191 -11.94 -1.41 -2.14
N SER A 192 -10.72 -1.86 -2.42
CA SER A 192 -10.10 -1.77 -3.75
C SER A 192 -10.65 -2.79 -4.74
N PHE A 193 -10.46 -2.52 -6.03
CA PHE A 193 -10.47 -3.57 -7.04
C PHE A 193 -9.32 -4.56 -6.76
N PRO A 194 -9.54 -5.89 -6.76
CA PRO A 194 -8.58 -6.89 -6.29
C PRO A 194 -7.54 -7.25 -7.38
N LEU A 195 -6.83 -6.26 -7.94
CA LEU A 195 -5.93 -6.47 -9.08
C LEU A 195 -4.83 -7.50 -8.79
N LEU A 196 -4.22 -7.45 -7.61
CA LEU A 196 -3.10 -8.31 -7.24
C LEU A 196 -3.48 -9.78 -7.06
N THR A 197 -4.75 -10.07 -6.76
CA THR A 197 -5.26 -11.42 -6.49
C THR A 197 -6.20 -11.92 -7.58
N LEU A 198 -6.26 -11.23 -8.72
CA LEU A 198 -7.15 -11.58 -9.83
C LEU A 198 -6.58 -12.75 -10.62
N ASN A 199 -7.35 -13.84 -10.73
CA ASN A 199 -6.98 -15.01 -11.54
C ASN A 199 -6.76 -14.61 -12.99
N LYS A 200 -5.80 -15.28 -13.65
CA LYS A 200 -5.40 -15.01 -15.04
C LYS A 200 -6.58 -15.02 -16.01
N GLU A 201 -7.46 -16.00 -15.87
CA GLU A 201 -8.63 -16.19 -16.74
C GLU A 201 -9.62 -15.00 -16.71
N TYR A 202 -9.64 -14.25 -15.61
CA TYR A 202 -10.55 -13.11 -15.43
C TYR A 202 -9.91 -11.76 -15.77
N ARG A 203 -8.61 -11.72 -16.08
CA ARG A 203 -7.91 -10.46 -16.44
C ARG A 203 -8.42 -9.87 -17.76
N THR A 204 -9.08 -10.68 -18.61
CA THR A 204 -9.70 -10.26 -19.87
C THR A 204 -10.78 -9.18 -19.70
N MET A 205 -11.34 -9.04 -18.49
CA MET A 205 -12.28 -7.97 -18.16
C MET A 205 -11.62 -6.58 -18.15
N ILE A 206 -10.31 -6.50 -17.96
CA ILE A 206 -9.59 -5.22 -17.89
C ILE A 206 -9.16 -4.87 -19.31
N LYS A 207 -9.55 -3.68 -19.78
CA LYS A 207 -9.23 -3.17 -21.11
C LYS A 207 -8.26 -1.99 -21.02
N PRO A 208 -7.37 -1.80 -22.00
CA PRO A 208 -6.50 -0.63 -22.03
C PRO A 208 -7.35 0.61 -22.33
N ASN A 209 -7.00 1.74 -21.70
CA ASN A 209 -7.59 3.03 -22.06
C ASN A 209 -7.05 3.56 -23.40
N ASN A 210 -5.79 3.25 -23.72
CA ASN A 210 -5.06 3.77 -24.88
C ASN A 210 -4.66 2.66 -25.88
N GLY A 211 -5.51 1.63 -26.03
CA GLY A 211 -5.36 0.59 -27.04
C GLY A 211 -4.48 -0.60 -26.66
N VAL A 212 -3.37 -0.42 -25.94
CA VAL A 212 -2.47 -1.52 -25.55
C VAL A 212 -2.09 -1.51 -24.07
N PHE A 213 -1.80 -2.70 -23.53
CA PHE A 213 -1.11 -2.86 -22.25
C PHE A 213 0.39 -3.06 -22.51
N ILE A 214 1.21 -2.52 -21.61
CA ILE A 214 2.65 -2.77 -21.57
C ILE A 214 2.94 -3.39 -20.20
N GLU A 215 3.54 -4.56 -20.20
CA GLU A 215 3.91 -5.30 -18.99
C GLU A 215 5.43 -5.37 -18.86
N PHE A 216 5.93 -5.01 -17.69
CA PHE A 216 7.32 -5.19 -17.31
C PHE A 216 7.36 -6.17 -16.14
N ASP A 217 8.11 -7.26 -16.31
CA ASP A 217 8.34 -8.25 -15.27
C ASP A 217 9.84 -8.44 -15.06
N TYR A 218 10.27 -8.41 -13.80
CA TYR A 218 11.67 -8.65 -13.46
C TYR A 218 11.95 -10.14 -13.58
N ASN A 219 12.86 -10.51 -14.48
CA ASN A 219 13.28 -11.89 -14.64
C ASN A 219 13.83 -12.46 -13.32
N ALA A 220 13.03 -13.33 -12.68
CA ALA A 220 13.37 -14.04 -11.45
C ALA A 220 14.00 -13.16 -10.35
N PHE A 221 13.32 -12.04 -10.06
CA PHE A 221 13.74 -11.03 -9.10
C PHE A 221 14.33 -11.60 -7.79
N GLU A 222 13.65 -12.55 -7.16
CA GLU A 222 14.05 -13.09 -5.85
C GLU A 222 15.40 -13.81 -5.90
N LEU A 223 15.68 -14.56 -6.98
CA LEU A 223 16.97 -15.23 -7.15
C LEU A 223 18.07 -14.21 -7.49
N ARG A 224 17.76 -13.14 -8.21
CA ARG A 224 18.73 -12.06 -8.44
C ARG A 224 19.10 -11.35 -7.15
N VAL A 225 18.11 -11.06 -6.31
CA VAL A 225 18.33 -10.49 -4.97
C VAL A 225 19.17 -11.45 -4.13
N LEU A 226 18.85 -12.75 -4.14
CA LEU A 226 19.63 -13.78 -3.45
C LEU A 226 21.11 -13.77 -3.89
N THR A 227 21.37 -13.82 -5.19
CA THR A 227 22.73 -13.75 -5.75
C THR A 227 23.46 -12.46 -5.37
N ALA A 228 22.75 -11.33 -5.36
CA ALA A 228 23.32 -10.04 -4.98
C ALA A 228 23.69 -9.99 -3.48
N LEU A 229 22.84 -10.53 -2.61
CA LEU A 229 23.10 -10.59 -1.16
C LEU A 229 24.30 -11.48 -0.81
N LEU A 230 24.58 -12.50 -1.65
CA LEU A 230 25.79 -13.33 -1.57
C LEU A 230 27.05 -12.63 -2.09
N GLY A 231 26.93 -11.43 -2.68
CA GLY A 231 28.04 -10.71 -3.30
C GLY A 231 28.57 -11.35 -4.58
N ARG A 232 27.74 -12.15 -5.28
CA ARG A 232 28.14 -12.87 -6.49
C ARG A 232 27.77 -12.12 -7.76
N GLU A 233 28.50 -12.39 -8.84
CA GLU A 233 28.17 -11.85 -10.15
C GLU A 233 26.80 -12.33 -10.63
N GLN A 234 26.04 -11.42 -11.23
CA GLN A 234 24.71 -11.73 -11.73
C GLN A 234 24.78 -12.53 -13.03
N PRO A 235 24.06 -13.67 -13.13
CA PRO A 235 23.92 -14.38 -14.40
C PRO A 235 23.36 -13.48 -15.50
N LYS A 236 23.99 -13.54 -16.68
CA LYS A 236 23.51 -12.88 -17.89
C LYS A 236 22.35 -13.66 -18.49
N GLY A 237 21.35 -12.95 -19.00
CA GLY A 237 20.15 -13.56 -19.60
C GLY A 237 19.19 -14.09 -18.54
N ASP A 238 18.41 -15.11 -18.90
CA ASP A 238 17.40 -15.71 -18.04
C ASP A 238 18.02 -16.59 -16.95
N ILE A 239 17.70 -16.33 -15.68
CA ILE A 239 18.32 -17.07 -14.57
C ILE A 239 17.87 -18.53 -14.50
N HIS A 240 16.67 -18.86 -14.96
CA HIS A 240 16.17 -20.22 -14.93
C HIS A 240 16.92 -21.07 -15.95
N ASP A 241 17.17 -20.53 -17.14
CA ASP A 241 18.00 -21.21 -18.16
C ASP A 241 19.44 -21.36 -17.68
N TRP A 242 19.98 -20.33 -17.02
CA TRP A 242 21.31 -20.42 -16.41
C TRP A 242 21.36 -21.52 -15.33
N ASN A 243 20.36 -21.62 -14.46
CA ASN A 243 20.29 -22.65 -13.43
C ASN A 243 20.21 -24.07 -14.00
N ILE A 244 19.41 -24.27 -15.06
CA ILE A 244 19.31 -25.57 -15.73
C ILE A 244 20.68 -26.00 -16.25
N LYS A 245 21.40 -25.08 -16.90
CA LYS A 245 22.70 -25.36 -17.50
C LYS A 245 23.82 -25.59 -16.48
N ASN A 246 23.82 -24.87 -15.36
CA ASN A 246 24.96 -24.83 -14.44
C ASN A 246 24.74 -25.60 -13.13
N ILE A 247 23.48 -25.81 -12.72
CA ILE A 247 23.15 -26.46 -11.44
C ILE A 247 22.51 -27.82 -11.68
N PHE A 248 21.56 -27.92 -12.62
CA PHE A 248 20.81 -29.14 -12.88
C PHE A 248 21.47 -30.01 -13.95
N LYS A 249 20.92 -31.22 -14.15
CA LYS A 249 21.42 -32.16 -15.16
C LYS A 249 20.81 -31.85 -16.53
N ASP A 250 21.51 -32.24 -17.58
CA ASP A 250 20.99 -32.20 -18.94
C ASP A 250 19.63 -32.91 -19.03
N GLY A 251 18.65 -32.24 -19.64
CA GLY A 251 17.28 -32.75 -19.79
C GLY A 251 16.27 -32.33 -18.71
N THR A 252 16.67 -31.59 -17.67
CA THR A 252 15.69 -31.03 -16.71
C THR A 252 14.78 -30.00 -17.39
N GLU A 253 13.46 -30.18 -17.28
CA GLU A 253 12.50 -29.23 -17.81
C GLU A 253 12.52 -27.91 -17.02
N ARG A 254 12.29 -26.79 -17.71
CA ARG A 254 12.22 -25.47 -17.08
C ARG A 254 11.15 -25.37 -15.99
N SER A 255 10.01 -26.03 -16.19
CA SER A 255 8.90 -26.02 -15.22
C SER A 255 9.27 -26.75 -13.93
N GLU A 256 10.00 -27.87 -14.05
CA GLU A 256 10.51 -28.68 -12.95
C GLU A 256 11.61 -27.93 -12.19
N ALA A 257 12.61 -27.40 -12.91
CA ALA A 257 13.68 -26.60 -12.34
C ALA A 257 13.13 -25.42 -11.53
N LYS A 258 12.16 -24.68 -12.08
CA LYS A 258 11.53 -23.55 -11.40
C LYS A 258 10.82 -23.98 -10.11
N LYS A 259 10.03 -25.06 -10.14
CA LYS A 259 9.34 -25.59 -8.95
C LYS A 259 10.33 -26.02 -7.89
N ARG A 260 11.39 -26.75 -8.27
CA ARG A 260 12.43 -27.23 -7.37
C ARG A 260 13.16 -26.08 -6.67
N ILE A 261 13.56 -25.05 -7.44
CA ILE A 261 14.22 -23.86 -6.88
C ILE A 261 13.33 -23.16 -5.85
N PHE A 262 12.06 -22.89 -6.17
CA PHE A 262 11.17 -22.19 -5.25
C PHE A 262 10.77 -23.03 -4.04
N ALA A 263 10.60 -24.35 -4.22
CA ALA A 263 10.39 -25.26 -3.11
C ALA A 263 11.58 -25.21 -2.14
N TRP A 264 12.82 -25.22 -2.65
CA TRP A 264 14.01 -25.07 -1.83
C TRP A 264 14.11 -23.69 -1.18
N LEU A 265 13.90 -22.62 -1.93
CA LEU A 265 14.06 -21.25 -1.43
C LEU A 265 13.11 -20.94 -0.26
N TYR A 266 11.86 -21.42 -0.35
CA TYR A 266 10.81 -21.11 0.62
C TYR A 266 10.61 -22.15 1.72
N ASN A 267 11.20 -23.34 1.60
CA ASN A 267 11.16 -24.36 2.65
C ASN A 267 12.51 -24.41 3.39
N PRO A 268 12.60 -23.87 4.62
CA PRO A 268 13.81 -23.91 5.42
C PRO A 268 14.36 -25.32 5.64
N ASN A 269 13.47 -26.33 5.66
CA ASN A 269 13.84 -27.74 5.87
C ASN A 269 14.18 -28.47 4.56
N SER A 270 14.21 -27.79 3.42
CA SER A 270 14.57 -28.40 2.15
C SER A 270 16.04 -28.77 2.12
N ASP A 271 16.33 -30.03 1.80
CA ASP A 271 17.67 -30.55 1.59
C ASP A 271 17.94 -30.73 0.08
N ASP A 272 18.38 -29.64 -0.57
CA ASP A 272 18.80 -29.68 -1.97
C ASP A 272 20.28 -29.33 -2.06
N ALA A 273 21.14 -30.35 -2.05
CA ALA A 273 22.59 -30.17 -2.04
C ALA A 273 23.13 -29.33 -3.22
N LEU A 274 22.49 -29.39 -4.39
CA LEU A 274 22.94 -28.64 -5.57
C LEU A 274 22.65 -27.14 -5.38
N LEU A 275 21.43 -26.81 -4.95
CA LEU A 275 21.03 -25.42 -4.72
C LEU A 275 21.68 -24.84 -3.48
N SER A 276 21.80 -25.59 -2.39
CA SER A 276 22.48 -25.12 -1.17
C SER A 276 23.95 -24.80 -1.42
N ARG A 277 24.64 -25.59 -2.25
CA ARG A 277 26.01 -25.29 -2.67
C ARG A 277 26.10 -24.01 -3.50
N GLU A 278 25.17 -23.83 -4.43
CA GLU A 278 25.21 -22.67 -5.33
C GLU A 278 24.67 -21.38 -4.69
N TYR A 279 23.72 -21.44 -3.78
CA TYR A 279 23.04 -20.23 -3.28
C TYR A 279 23.21 -19.98 -1.78
N ASP A 280 23.92 -20.84 -1.04
CA ASP A 280 24.30 -20.66 0.37
C ASP A 280 23.26 -19.91 1.23
N ARG A 281 22.02 -20.42 1.22
CA ARG A 281 20.89 -19.81 1.92
C ARG A 281 21.15 -19.72 3.42
N ASP A 282 21.77 -20.75 3.99
CA ASP A 282 22.01 -20.84 5.43
C ASP A 282 23.08 -19.82 5.85
N GLY A 283 24.10 -19.57 5.03
CA GLY A 283 25.05 -18.48 5.21
C GLY A 283 24.38 -17.10 5.21
N LEU A 284 23.43 -16.85 4.31
CA LEU A 284 22.66 -15.60 4.30
C LEU A 284 21.79 -15.42 5.53
N LEU A 285 21.09 -16.47 5.96
CA LEU A 285 20.28 -16.43 7.17
C LEU A 285 21.16 -16.11 8.39
N LYS A 286 22.32 -16.78 8.51
CA LYS A 286 23.27 -16.49 9.59
C LYS A 286 23.77 -15.04 9.55
N LYS A 287 23.93 -14.45 8.37
CA LYS A 287 24.42 -13.08 8.20
C LYS A 287 23.36 -12.02 8.51
N TYR A 288 22.14 -12.22 8.04
CA TYR A 288 21.10 -11.17 8.03
C TYR A 288 19.92 -11.45 8.96
N PHE A 289 19.89 -12.56 9.69
CA PHE A 289 18.80 -12.90 10.60
C PHE A 289 19.32 -13.22 12.01
N SER A 290 18.91 -12.42 12.99
CA SER A 290 19.21 -12.61 14.42
C SER A 290 17.99 -12.30 15.27
N ASP A 291 17.72 -13.11 16.29
CA ASP A 291 16.66 -12.88 17.30
C ASP A 291 15.27 -12.60 16.71
N GLY A 292 14.91 -13.32 15.65
CA GLY A 292 13.62 -13.15 14.99
C GLY A 292 13.52 -11.88 14.13
N LYS A 293 14.63 -11.15 13.96
CA LYS A 293 14.70 -9.91 13.19
C LYS A 293 15.63 -10.07 12.01
N ILE A 294 15.20 -9.50 10.89
CA ILE A 294 16.06 -9.32 9.73
C ILE A 294 16.85 -8.02 9.94
N THR A 295 18.16 -8.12 9.87
CA THR A 295 19.10 -7.00 9.83
C THR A 295 19.71 -6.97 8.44
N THR A 296 19.55 -5.88 7.72
CA THR A 296 20.18 -5.69 6.41
C THR A 296 21.02 -4.42 6.44
N ASP A 297 21.88 -4.24 5.44
CA ASP A 297 22.71 -3.04 5.30
C ASP A 297 21.89 -1.78 4.90
N PHE A 298 20.56 -1.90 4.74
CA PHE A 298 19.64 -0.86 4.26
C PHE A 298 18.75 -0.29 5.37
#